data_AF-A0A1Z4F401-F1
#
_entry.id   AF-A0A1Z4F401-F1
#
_cell.length_a   1.000
_cell.length_b   1.000
_cell.length_c   1.000
_cell.angle_alpha   90.00
_cell.angle_beta   90.00
_cell.angle_gamma   90.00
#
_symmetry.space_group_name_H-M   'P 1'
#
loop_
_entity.id
_entity.type
_entity.pdbx_description
1 polymer ?
#
loop_
_entity_poly.entity_id
_entity_poly.type
_entity_poly.pdbx_seq_one_letter_code
_entity_poly.pdbx_strand_id
1 'polypeptide(L)'
;MALLWGAANRDPREFDDPDRFLATRPVTQHVAFGSGVHLCLGAGLARMEGQAVLRELVNRVQRVEVEGAPRWTTNSSLRGLEELRVRLVPR
;
A
#
# COMPACT_ATOMS: atom_id res chain seq x y z
N MET A 1 7.65 20.40 -12.32
CA MET A 1 6.58 20.37 -11.29
C MET A 1 6.18 18.92 -11.07
N ALA A 2 6.22 18.42 -9.84
CA ALA A 2 5.92 17.04 -9.50
C ALA A 2 4.86 17.00 -8.39
N LEU A 3 3.93 16.05 -8.46
CA LEU A 3 2.96 15.79 -7.40
C LEU A 3 3.51 14.68 -6.49
N LEU A 4 3.70 15.00 -5.21
CA LEU A 4 4.26 14.09 -4.22
C LEU A 4 3.14 13.33 -3.49
N TRP A 5 2.54 12.34 -4.17
CA TRP A 5 1.43 11.55 -3.63
C TRP A 5 1.73 10.91 -2.26
N GLY A 6 2.98 10.48 -2.04
CA GLY A 6 3.42 9.91 -0.77
C GLY A 6 3.41 10.90 0.40
N ALA A 7 3.57 12.20 0.12
CA ALA A 7 3.44 13.25 1.12
C ALA A 7 1.96 13.60 1.36
N ALA A 8 1.16 13.71 0.29
CA ALA A 8 -0.27 13.98 0.41
C ALA A 8 -1.02 12.89 1.21
N ASN A 9 -0.69 11.61 0.99
CA ASN A 9 -1.25 10.50 1.76
C ASN A 9 -0.73 10.38 3.21
N ARG A 10 0.12 11.33 3.65
CA ARG A 10 0.61 11.47 5.03
C ARG A 10 0.37 12.88 5.59
N ASP A 11 -0.52 13.66 4.99
CA ASP A 11 -0.79 15.02 5.45
C ASP A 11 -1.46 15.01 6.84
N PRO A 12 -0.84 15.58 7.88
CA PRO A 12 -1.43 15.63 9.22
C PRO A 12 -2.68 16.51 9.31
N ARG A 13 -2.98 17.30 8.28
CA ARG A 13 -4.22 18.09 8.20
C ARG A 13 -5.43 17.24 7.81
N GLU A 14 -5.19 16.09 7.16
CA GLU A 14 -6.24 15.19 6.67
C GLU A 14 -6.25 13.83 7.41
N PHE A 15 -5.10 13.39 7.91
CA PHE A 15 -4.95 12.08 8.55
C PHE A 15 -4.35 12.21 9.96
N ASP A 16 -5.14 11.85 10.98
CA ASP A 16 -4.63 11.68 12.34
C ASP A 16 -3.59 10.55 12.40
N ASP A 17 -2.45 10.78 13.07
CA ASP A 17 -1.30 9.86 13.11
C ASP A 17 -0.88 9.35 11.70
N PRO A 18 -0.46 10.24 10.78
CA PRO A 18 -0.30 9.88 9.36
C PRO A 18 0.78 8.81 9.10
N ASP A 19 1.74 8.67 10.01
CA ASP A 19 2.82 7.68 9.92
C ASP A 19 2.46 6.29 10.47
N ARG A 20 1.32 6.17 11.17
CA ARG A 20 0.86 4.90 11.73
C ARG A 20 -0.03 4.17 10.74
N PHE A 21 0.23 2.88 10.53
CA PHE A 21 -0.67 1.99 9.80
C PHE A 21 -1.84 1.60 10.70
N LEU A 22 -3.04 2.04 10.35
CA LEU A 22 -4.28 1.75 11.06
C LEU A 22 -5.25 1.05 10.11
N ALA A 23 -5.44 -0.26 10.28
CA ALA A 23 -6.30 -1.07 9.40
C ALA A 23 -7.78 -0.65 9.43
N THR A 24 -8.21 0.02 10.51
CA THR A 24 -9.58 0.51 10.71
C THR A 24 -9.77 1.97 10.29
N ARG A 25 -8.72 2.64 9.78
CA ARG A 25 -8.84 4.04 9.32
C ARG A 25 -9.86 4.13 8.17
N PRO A 26 -10.83 5.06 8.22
CA PRO A 26 -11.76 5.26 7.12
C PRO A 26 -11.02 5.69 5.84
N VAL A 27 -11.25 4.97 4.74
CA VAL A 27 -10.49 5.10 3.49
C VAL A 27 -11.20 6.03 2.50
N THR A 28 -11.51 7.25 2.91
CA THR A 28 -12.32 8.17 2.09
C THR A 28 -11.50 9.15 1.26
N GLN A 29 -10.23 9.43 1.62
CA GLN A 29 -9.52 10.63 1.15
C GLN A 29 -8.13 10.38 0.56
N HIS A 30 -7.68 9.13 0.40
CA HIS A 30 -6.34 8.88 -0.14
C HIS A 30 -6.28 9.13 -1.66
N VAL A 31 -5.19 9.73 -2.12
CA VAL A 31 -4.96 10.12 -3.52
C VAL A 31 -4.04 9.15 -4.28
N ALA A 32 -3.91 7.92 -3.79
CA ALA A 32 -3.00 6.92 -4.38
C ALA A 32 -3.38 6.50 -5.82
N PHE A 33 -4.65 6.70 -6.21
CA PHE A 33 -5.16 6.41 -7.55
C PHE A 33 -5.35 7.69 -8.40
N GLY A 34 -4.82 8.84 -7.96
CA GLY A 34 -5.08 10.12 -8.57
C GLY A 34 -6.49 10.66 -8.26
N SER A 35 -6.92 11.67 -9.02
CA SER A 35 -8.23 12.34 -8.87
C SER A 35 -8.69 12.94 -10.20
N GLY A 36 -9.98 13.27 -10.29
CA GLY A 36 -10.58 13.94 -11.44
C GLY A 36 -10.75 13.04 -12.67
N VAL A 37 -10.73 13.65 -13.86
CA VAL A 37 -10.98 12.96 -15.15
C VAL A 37 -9.93 11.89 -15.51
N HIS A 38 -8.77 11.94 -14.86
CA HIS A 38 -7.68 10.97 -15.02
C HIS A 38 -7.54 10.04 -13.81
N LEU A 39 -8.58 9.90 -12.99
CA LEU A 39 -8.62 8.88 -11.95
C LEU A 39 -8.24 7.52 -12.54
N CYS A 40 -7.39 6.77 -11.84
CA CYS A 40 -6.88 5.50 -12.32
C CYS A 40 -8.03 4.55 -12.72
N LEU A 41 -8.11 4.25 -14.01
CA LEU A 41 -9.11 3.33 -14.56
C LEU A 41 -9.03 1.94 -13.91
N GLY A 42 -7.83 1.50 -13.54
CA GLY A 42 -7.58 0.21 -12.87
C GLY A 42 -7.87 0.20 -11.37
N ALA A 43 -8.32 1.30 -10.76
CA ALA A 43 -8.46 1.39 -9.30
C ALA A 43 -9.48 0.38 -8.74
N GLY A 44 -10.50 -0.01 -9.51
CA GLY A 44 -11.44 -1.07 -9.13
C GLY A 44 -10.78 -2.45 -9.17
N LEU A 45 -10.08 -2.76 -10.27
CA LEU A 45 -9.37 -4.03 -10.46
C LEU A 45 -8.28 -4.24 -9.39
N ALA A 46 -7.43 -3.24 -9.18
CA ALA A 46 -6.36 -3.30 -8.18
C ALA A 46 -6.89 -3.55 -6.76
N ARG A 47 -8.07 -3.00 -6.41
CA ARG A 47 -8.72 -3.28 -5.12
C ARG A 47 -9.21 -4.72 -5.04
N MET A 48 -9.82 -5.25 -6.10
CA MET A 48 -10.27 -6.64 -6.13
C MET A 48 -9.09 -7.62 -6.02
N GLU A 49 -8.01 -7.38 -6.75
CA GLU A 49 -6.78 -8.18 -6.68
C GLU A 49 -6.17 -8.15 -5.26
N GLY A 50 -6.02 -6.96 -4.68
CA GLY A 50 -5.52 -6.80 -3.32
C GLY A 50 -6.39 -7.53 -2.28
N GLN A 51 -7.71 -7.44 -2.40
CA GLN A 51 -8.65 -8.18 -1.53
C GLN A 51 -8.52 -9.69 -1.69
N ALA A 52 -8.38 -10.20 -2.92
CA ALA A 52 -8.22 -11.62 -3.18
C ALA A 52 -6.94 -12.17 -2.54
N VAL A 53 -5.80 -11.49 -2.75
CA VAL A 53 -4.50 -11.90 -2.19
C VAL A 53 -4.52 -11.83 -0.67
N LEU A 54 -4.99 -10.72 -0.08
CA LEU A 54 -5.05 -10.56 1.38
C LEU A 54 -5.97 -11.58 2.04
N ARG A 55 -7.11 -11.91 1.41
CA ARG A 55 -8.04 -12.94 1.91
C ARG A 55 -7.37 -14.30 1.97
N GLU A 56 -6.73 -14.74 0.88
CA GLU A 56 -6.06 -16.04 0.87
C GLU A 56 -4.87 -16.08 1.84
N LEU A 57 -4.13 -14.98 1.95
CA LEU A 57 -3.02 -14.87 2.90
C LEU A 57 -3.51 -15.02 4.34
N VAL A 58 -4.55 -14.29 4.73
CA VAL A 58 -5.13 -14.39 6.08
C VAL A 58 -5.72 -15.77 6.35
N ASN A 59 -6.30 -16.44 5.34
CA ASN A 59 -6.88 -17.78 5.53
C ASN A 59 -5.83 -18.88 5.75
N ARG A 60 -4.65 -18.76 5.14
CA ARG A 60 -3.65 -19.86 5.09
C ARG A 60 -2.39 -19.59 5.91
N VAL A 61 -2.10 -18.33 6.23
CA VAL A 61 -0.86 -17.91 6.89
C VAL A 61 -1.14 -17.37 8.28
N GLN A 62 -0.43 -17.91 9.27
CA GLN A 62 -0.51 -17.46 10.65
C GLN A 62 0.34 -16.21 10.86
N ARG A 63 1.53 -16.19 10.27
CA ARG A 63 2.50 -15.09 10.41
C ARG A 63 3.36 -14.94 9.16
N VAL A 64 3.66 -13.69 8.80
CA VAL A 64 4.66 -13.34 7.80
C VAL A 64 5.88 -12.79 8.54
N GLU A 65 7.04 -13.36 8.27
CA GLU A 65 8.32 -12.89 8.84
C GLU A 65 9.20 -12.35 7.74
N VAL A 66 9.72 -11.13 7.92
CA VAL A 66 10.63 -10.51 6.95
C VAL A 66 12.05 -11.00 7.21
N GLU A 67 12.70 -11.49 6.17
CA GLU A 67 14.07 -12.01 6.23
C GLU A 67 15.02 -11.05 5.52
N GLY A 68 16.02 -10.55 6.25
CA GLY A 68 16.98 -9.58 5.71
C GLY A 68 16.40 -8.19 5.46
N ALA A 69 17.21 -7.32 4.86
CA ALA A 69 16.82 -5.94 4.59
C ALA A 69 16.05 -5.85 3.25
N PRO A 70 14.92 -5.12 3.20
CA PRO A 70 14.23 -4.85 1.95
C PRO A 70 15.11 -4.04 0.99
N ARG A 71 15.05 -4.37 -0.30
CA ARG A 71 15.64 -3.55 -1.37
C ARG A 71 14.56 -2.72 -2.03
N TRP A 72 14.77 -1.41 -2.01
CA TRP A 72 13.83 -0.44 -2.58
C TRP A 72 14.25 -0.06 -4.00
N THR A 73 13.26 0.21 -4.84
CA THR A 73 13.50 0.77 -6.18
C THR A 73 14.12 2.17 -6.08
N THR A 74 14.92 2.55 -7.07
CA THR A 74 15.41 3.93 -7.26
C THR A 74 14.47 4.78 -8.13
N ASN A 75 13.31 4.22 -8.50
CA ASN A 75 12.31 4.89 -9.33
C ASN A 75 11.69 6.07 -8.57
N SER A 76 11.80 7.27 -9.15
CA SER A 76 11.28 8.51 -8.55
C SER A 76 9.76 8.68 -8.73
N SER A 77 9.15 8.01 -9.70
CA SER A 77 7.72 8.07 -9.99
C SER A 77 6.90 7.06 -9.16
N LEU A 78 7.50 5.91 -8.83
CA LEU A 78 6.84 4.84 -8.08
C LEU A 78 7.74 4.30 -6.99
N ARG A 79 7.29 4.45 -5.73
CA ARG A 79 7.92 3.83 -4.58
C ARG A 79 7.50 2.36 -4.48
N GLY A 80 8.44 1.45 -4.64
CA GLY A 80 8.19 0.01 -4.55
C GLY A 80 9.38 -0.77 -4.00
N LEU A 81 9.13 -2.02 -3.64
CA LEU A 81 10.18 -2.97 -3.28
C LEU A 81 10.64 -3.66 -4.55
N GLU A 82 11.95 -3.67 -4.78
CA GLU A 82 12.58 -4.52 -5.79
C GLU A 82 12.71 -5.96 -5.26
N GLU A 83 13.00 -6.10 -3.96
CA GLU A 83 13.12 -7.40 -3.30
C GLU A 83 12.66 -7.28 -1.84
N LEU A 84 11.84 -8.24 -1.41
CA LEU A 84 11.49 -8.46 0.00
C LEU A 84 11.42 -9.97 0.21
N ARG A 85 12.40 -10.52 0.93
CA ARG A 85 12.37 -11.93 1.31
C ARG A 85 11.48 -12.09 2.53
N VAL A 86 10.58 -13.05 2.46
CA VAL A 86 9.66 -13.35 3.56
C VAL A 86 9.57 -14.85 3.76
N ARG A 87 9.42 -15.25 5.01
CA ARG A 87 9.04 -16.60 5.41
C ARG A 87 7.58 -16.58 5.86
N LEU A 88 6.79 -17.47 5.28
CA LEU A 88 5.39 -17.66 5.64
C LEU A 88 5.28 -18.80 6.64
N VAL A 89 4.69 -18.52 7.81
CA VAL A 89 4.34 -19.54 8.80
C VAL A 89 2.90 -19.98 8.50
N PRO A 90 2.66 -21.23 8.06
CA PRO A 90 1.32 -21.71 7.78
C PRO A 90 0.47 -21.73 9.05
N ARG A 91 -0.86 -21.67 8.88
CA ARG A 91 -1.82 -21.96 9.96
C ARG A 91 -1.94 -23.44 10.23
#